data_AF-A0A1F5RZT8-F1
#
_entry.id   AF-A0A1F5RZT8-F1
#
_cell.length_a   1.000
_cell.length_b   1.000
_cell.length_c   1.000
_cell.angle_alpha   90.00
_cell.angle_beta   90.00
_cell.angle_gamma   90.00
#
_symmetry.space_group_name_H-M   'P 1'
#
loop_
_entity.id
_entity.type
_entity.pdbx_description
1 polymer ?
#
loop_
_entity_poly.entity_id
_entity_poly.type
_entity_poly.pdbx_seq_one_letter_code
_entity_poly.pdbx_strand_id
1 'polypeptide(L)'
;MRLIYRAKLWLSIAGAVTLVSVVLWLAFGLKPGIDFTGGSLMEVAYAPSERPSAPEIKSAVESANIVGTLNVQLVDDRGAQLRFKEVTEEEHQAILQVLSQGGTATTSAVLKQVEELHFETIGPSIGKELKRRATYAIVIALLVIIAYIAWSFRRVSKPVASWKYGVAAIVALFHDVILVVGVFALLGRYAGIEIDTAFIAALLTVLGYSVNDTIVVLDRVRENLPRSNEDFLGTVNASINQTLARSINTTLTTVLALI
;
A
#
# COMPACT_ATOMS: atom_id res chain seq x y z
N MET A 1 -32.22 5.54 -5.63
CA MET A 1 -31.54 6.80 -5.25
C MET A 1 -31.22 7.63 -6.49
N ARG A 2 -31.08 8.96 -6.37
CA ARG A 2 -30.72 9.87 -7.48
C ARG A 2 -29.22 10.22 -7.45
N LEU A 3 -28.36 9.21 -7.53
CA LEU A 3 -26.90 9.37 -7.35
C LEU A 3 -26.28 10.19 -8.49
N ILE A 4 -26.66 9.90 -9.74
CA ILE A 4 -26.08 10.58 -10.92
C ILE A 4 -26.43 12.08 -10.96
N TYR A 5 -27.55 12.47 -10.37
CA TYR A 5 -27.99 13.87 -10.33
C TYR A 5 -27.10 14.72 -9.42
N ARG A 6 -26.32 14.09 -8.54
CA ARG A 6 -25.28 14.72 -7.71
C ARG A 6 -23.86 14.41 -8.21
N ALA A 7 -23.70 13.93 -9.45
CA ALA A 7 -22.39 13.52 -9.99
C ALA A 7 -21.33 14.63 -9.90
N LYS A 8 -21.71 15.91 -10.09
CA LYS A 8 -20.77 17.04 -9.93
C LYS A 8 -20.15 17.10 -8.54
N LEU A 9 -20.96 16.88 -7.49
CA LEU A 9 -20.46 16.86 -6.12
C LEU A 9 -19.48 15.70 -5.91
N TRP A 10 -19.86 14.50 -6.33
CA TRP A 10 -19.03 13.30 -6.17
C TRP A 10 -17.71 13.39 -6.96
N LEU A 11 -17.76 13.89 -8.19
CA LEU A 11 -16.56 14.12 -9.01
C LEU A 11 -15.67 15.21 -8.43
N SER A 12 -16.23 16.27 -7.86
CA SER A 12 -15.45 17.30 -7.17
C SER A 12 -14.75 16.74 -5.93
N ILE A 13 -15.44 15.90 -5.14
CA ILE A 13 -14.84 15.25 -3.96
C ILE A 13 -13.72 14.30 -4.41
N ALA A 14 -13.99 13.43 -5.38
CA ALA A 14 -13.00 12.49 -5.92
C ALA A 14 -11.77 13.23 -6.47
N GLY A 15 -11.98 14.30 -7.24
CA GLY A 15 -10.90 15.14 -7.76
C GLY A 15 -10.10 15.84 -6.66
N ALA A 16 -10.76 16.37 -5.62
CA ALA A 16 -10.10 17.00 -4.49
C ALA A 16 -9.26 16.01 -3.68
N VAL A 17 -9.81 14.83 -3.37
CA VAL A 17 -9.08 13.77 -2.65
C VAL A 17 -7.89 13.29 -3.48
N THR A 18 -8.08 13.06 -4.78
CA THR A 18 -6.98 12.70 -5.69
C THR A 18 -5.88 13.75 -5.67
N LEU A 19 -6.24 15.03 -5.78
CA LEU A 19 -5.28 16.13 -5.77
C LEU A 19 -4.49 16.16 -4.45
N VAL A 20 -5.18 16.02 -3.31
CA VAL A 20 -4.53 15.92 -2.00
C VAL A 20 -3.57 14.72 -1.96
N SER A 21 -3.98 13.55 -2.44
CA SER A 21 -3.13 12.36 -2.50
C SER A 21 -1.90 12.55 -3.39
N VAL A 22 -2.03 13.23 -4.54
CA VAL A 22 -0.88 13.60 -5.38
C VAL A 22 0.06 14.54 -4.62
N VAL A 23 -0.47 15.56 -3.95
CA VAL A 23 0.34 16.51 -3.17
C VAL A 23 1.09 15.78 -2.05
N LEU A 24 0.42 14.88 -1.32
CA LEU A 24 1.05 14.06 -0.27
C LEU A 24 2.15 13.17 -0.83
N TRP A 25 1.89 12.51 -1.97
CA TRP A 25 2.87 11.68 -2.63
C TRP A 25 4.10 12.46 -3.09
N LEU A 26 3.91 13.62 -3.73
CA LEU A 26 5.01 14.45 -4.21
C LEU A 26 5.80 15.11 -3.06
N ALA A 27 5.12 15.49 -1.97
CA ALA A 27 5.75 16.15 -0.83
C ALA A 27 6.53 15.19 0.06
N PHE A 28 6.02 13.97 0.27
CA PHE A 28 6.60 13.03 1.23
C PHE A 28 7.30 11.84 0.59
N GLY A 29 6.93 11.48 -0.65
CA GLY A 29 7.38 10.26 -1.30
C GLY A 29 6.80 9.00 -0.64
N LEU A 30 7.16 7.85 -1.19
CA LEU A 30 6.92 6.55 -0.55
C LEU A 30 8.19 6.14 0.18
N LYS A 31 8.03 5.45 1.32
CA LYS A 31 9.14 4.91 2.12
C LYS A 31 9.36 3.45 1.72
N PRO A 32 10.33 3.13 0.84
CA PRO A 32 10.56 1.74 0.42
C PRO A 32 11.19 0.93 1.55
N GLY A 33 10.68 -0.29 1.77
CA GLY A 33 11.23 -1.23 2.73
C GLY A 33 12.47 -1.96 2.24
N ILE A 34 12.96 -2.91 3.05
CA ILE A 34 14.16 -3.70 2.74
C ILE A 34 14.00 -4.54 1.45
N ASP A 35 12.77 -4.93 1.08
CA ASP A 35 12.47 -5.61 -0.19
C ASP A 35 12.95 -4.85 -1.42
N PHE A 36 12.96 -3.51 -1.37
CA PHE A 36 13.31 -2.67 -2.51
C PHE A 36 14.64 -1.93 -2.34
N THR A 37 15.08 -1.76 -1.09
CA THR A 37 16.33 -1.07 -0.76
C THR A 37 17.49 -2.02 -0.53
N GLY A 38 17.21 -3.26 -0.13
CA GLY A 38 18.17 -4.16 0.49
C GLY A 38 18.52 -3.71 1.92
N GLY A 39 19.10 -4.61 2.70
CA GLY A 39 19.48 -4.36 4.08
C GLY A 39 18.85 -5.35 5.05
N SER A 40 18.92 -5.03 6.34
CA SER A 40 18.35 -5.85 7.40
C SER A 40 17.36 -5.05 8.23
N LEU A 41 16.28 -5.71 8.63
CA LEU A 41 15.25 -5.24 9.52
C LEU A 41 15.25 -6.14 10.75
N MET A 42 15.37 -5.52 11.93
CA MET A 42 15.36 -6.23 13.20
C MET A 42 14.36 -5.57 14.13
N GLU A 43 13.46 -6.36 14.69
CA GLU A 43 12.48 -5.94 15.67
C GLU A 43 12.76 -6.62 16.99
N VAL A 44 12.96 -5.81 18.02
CA VAL A 44 13.26 -6.27 19.36
C VAL A 44 12.27 -5.69 20.35
N ALA A 45 11.92 -6.48 21.36
CA ALA A 45 11.13 -6.06 22.51
C ALA A 45 11.99 -6.10 23.77
N TYR A 46 11.88 -5.05 24.57
CA TYR A 46 12.48 -4.96 25.89
C TYR A 46 11.43 -5.27 26.97
N ALA A 47 11.90 -5.63 28.15
CA ALA A 47 11.06 -5.68 29.33
C ALA A 47 10.35 -4.31 29.58
N PRO A 48 9.14 -4.32 30.17
CA PRO A 48 8.37 -3.10 30.42
C PRO A 48 9.20 -2.05 31.18
N SER A 49 9.20 -0.81 30.67
CA SER A 49 9.96 0.33 31.24
C SER A 49 11.50 0.17 31.23
N GLU A 50 12.04 -0.85 30.56
CA GLU A 50 13.50 -1.06 30.48
C GLU A 50 14.10 -0.69 29.11
N ARG A 51 13.25 -0.35 28.13
CA ARG A 51 13.64 0.01 26.76
C ARG A 51 14.56 1.24 26.76
N PRO A 52 15.81 1.12 26.25
CA PRO A 52 16.68 2.28 26.07
C PRO A 52 16.12 3.27 25.05
N SER A 53 16.58 4.52 25.11
CA SER A 53 16.25 5.54 24.13
C SER A 53 16.88 5.21 22.76
N ALA A 54 16.29 5.71 21.67
CA ALA A 54 16.83 5.48 20.33
C ALA A 54 18.31 5.90 20.17
N PRO A 55 18.79 7.04 20.74
CA PRO A 55 20.20 7.40 20.71
C PRO A 55 21.11 6.42 21.46
N GLU A 56 20.65 5.84 22.58
CA GLU A 56 21.42 4.84 23.34
C GLU A 56 21.56 3.54 22.55
N ILE A 57 20.46 3.05 21.96
CA ILE A 57 20.48 1.87 21.08
C ILE A 57 21.44 2.12 19.92
N LYS A 58 21.30 3.27 19.26
CA LYS A 58 22.13 3.64 18.12
C LYS A 58 23.62 3.65 18.50
N SER A 59 23.96 4.30 19.61
CA SER A 59 25.35 4.41 20.07
C SER A 59 25.92 3.05 20.47
N ALA A 60 25.13 2.18 21.11
CA ALA A 60 25.55 0.84 21.50
C ALA A 60 25.92 0.00 20.27
N VAL A 61 25.06 -0.03 19.26
CA VAL A 61 25.28 -0.85 18.07
C VAL A 61 26.36 -0.23 17.16
N GLU A 62 26.43 1.10 17.03
CA GLU A 62 27.52 1.77 16.29
C GLU A 62 28.89 1.56 16.95
N SER A 63 28.96 1.45 18.28
CA SER A 63 30.22 1.20 19.00
C SER A 63 30.81 -0.19 18.73
N ALA A 64 29.97 -1.15 18.34
CA ALA A 64 30.42 -2.48 17.94
C ALA A 64 31.08 -2.49 16.55
N ASN A 65 30.92 -1.40 15.77
CA ASN A 65 31.46 -1.23 14.41
C ASN A 65 31.03 -2.34 13.43
N ILE A 66 29.91 -3.01 13.73
CA ILE A 66 29.33 -4.11 12.94
C ILE A 66 28.46 -3.53 11.81
N VAL A 67 27.62 -2.55 12.17
CA VAL A 67 26.65 -1.93 11.26
C VAL A 67 27.17 -0.60 10.72
N GLY A 68 26.86 -0.32 9.46
CA GLY A 68 27.09 1.00 8.86
C GLY A 68 26.02 1.99 9.33
N THR A 69 25.27 2.58 8.39
CA THR A 69 24.15 3.46 8.74
C THR A 69 23.06 2.69 9.49
N LEU A 70 22.81 3.09 10.74
CA LEU A 70 21.75 2.54 11.59
C LEU A 70 20.61 3.55 11.75
N ASN A 71 19.39 3.12 11.45
CA ASN A 71 18.16 3.84 11.77
C ASN A 71 17.40 3.07 12.85
N VAL A 72 17.04 3.76 13.94
CA VAL A 72 16.29 3.19 15.06
C VAL A 72 14.97 3.92 15.16
N GLN A 73 13.88 3.17 15.05
CA GLN A 73 12.52 3.65 15.26
C GLN A 73 11.95 2.95 16.49
N LEU A 74 11.53 3.74 17.48
CA LEU A 74 10.83 3.19 18.65
C LEU A 74 9.41 2.83 18.24
N VAL A 75 8.99 1.64 18.64
CA VAL A 75 7.64 1.11 18.41
C VAL A 75 7.05 0.90 19.79
N ASP A 76 5.88 1.47 20.06
CA ASP A 76 5.22 1.37 21.36
C ASP A 76 6.14 1.66 22.59
N ASP A 77 5.78 1.13 23.75
CA ASP A 77 6.50 1.32 25.02
C ASP A 77 7.67 0.35 25.21
N ARG A 78 7.72 -0.74 24.44
CA ARG A 78 8.67 -1.86 24.61
C ARG A 78 9.44 -2.21 23.35
N GLY A 79 8.92 -1.90 22.17
CA GLY A 79 9.51 -2.25 20.88
C GLY A 79 10.57 -1.25 20.39
N ALA A 80 11.56 -1.78 19.68
CA ALA A 80 12.43 -0.99 18.83
C ALA A 80 12.63 -1.73 17.50
N GLN A 81 12.50 -1.00 16.41
CA GLN A 81 12.81 -1.45 15.07
C GLN A 81 14.14 -0.83 14.63
N LEU A 82 15.09 -1.68 14.27
CA LEU A 82 16.41 -1.32 13.82
C LEU A 82 16.55 -1.66 12.34
N ARG A 83 17.15 -0.73 11.59
CA ARG A 83 17.45 -0.92 10.18
C ARG A 83 18.88 -0.57 9.86
N PHE A 84 19.54 -1.50 9.19
CA PHE A 84 20.95 -1.39 8.86
C PHE A 84 21.25 -2.09 7.53
N LYS A 85 22.52 -2.04 7.10
CA LYS A 85 23.00 -2.78 5.92
C LYS A 85 22.75 -4.28 6.08
N GLU A 86 22.83 -5.02 4.97
CA GLU A 86 22.86 -6.48 5.01
C GLU A 86 23.99 -6.95 5.93
N VAL A 87 23.68 -7.90 6.82
CA VAL A 87 24.64 -8.51 7.75
C VAL A 87 24.62 -10.03 7.62
N THR A 88 25.72 -10.66 8.03
CA THR A 88 25.77 -12.13 8.19
C THR A 88 25.10 -12.58 9.49
N GLU A 89 24.88 -13.88 9.64
CA GLU A 89 24.31 -14.44 10.89
C GLU A 89 25.23 -14.19 12.09
N GLU A 90 26.55 -14.23 11.89
CA GLU A 90 27.52 -13.94 12.95
C GLU A 90 27.44 -12.48 13.42
N GLU A 91 27.34 -11.55 12.47
CA GLU A 91 27.13 -10.13 12.74
C GLU A 91 25.78 -9.87 13.42
N HIS A 92 24.72 -10.56 12.97
CA HIS A 92 23.39 -10.51 13.56
C HIS A 92 23.41 -10.93 15.05
N GLN A 93 24.00 -12.09 15.36
CA GLN A 93 24.13 -12.57 16.74
C GLN A 93 24.96 -11.62 17.62
N ALA A 94 25.99 -10.99 17.05
CA ALA A 94 26.78 -10.00 17.77
C ALA A 94 25.97 -8.72 18.08
N ILE A 95 25.10 -8.27 17.17
CA ILE A 95 24.17 -7.15 17.41
C ILE A 95 23.17 -7.50 18.53
N LEU A 96 22.57 -8.69 18.48
CA LEU A 96 21.67 -9.19 19.53
C LEU A 96 22.32 -9.16 20.92
N GLN A 97 23.58 -9.59 21.01
CA GLN A 97 24.34 -9.58 22.26
C GLN A 97 24.57 -8.15 22.77
N VAL A 98 24.94 -7.21 21.89
CA VAL A 98 25.12 -5.80 22.24
C VAL A 98 23.82 -5.19 22.75
N LEU A 99 22.69 -5.48 22.09
CA LEU A 99 21.38 -5.00 22.52
C LEU A 99 20.96 -5.57 23.88
N SER A 100 21.29 -6.84 24.13
CA SER A 100 20.98 -7.55 25.38
C SER A 100 21.83 -7.09 26.57
N GLN A 101 23.05 -6.62 26.32
CA GLN A 101 23.99 -6.22 27.37
C GLN A 101 23.78 -4.79 27.88
N GLY A 102 22.94 -4.00 27.20
CA GLY A 102 22.74 -2.58 27.51
C GLY A 102 23.97 -1.76 27.11
N GLY A 103 23.74 -0.69 26.34
CA GLY A 103 24.82 0.22 25.96
C GLY A 103 25.62 0.67 27.18
N THR A 104 26.93 0.38 27.15
CA THR A 104 27.99 0.67 28.13
C THR A 104 28.26 -0.39 29.22
N ALA A 105 29.52 -0.85 29.23
CA ALA A 105 30.13 -1.83 30.12
C ALA A 105 30.30 -1.37 31.59
N THR A 106 29.44 -0.47 32.07
CA THR A 106 29.52 0.08 33.42
C THR A 106 28.13 0.44 33.90
N THR A 107 27.40 -0.55 34.41
CA THR A 107 26.80 -0.55 35.76
C THR A 107 25.74 -1.66 35.83
N SER A 108 26.02 -2.67 36.67
CA SER A 108 25.12 -3.72 37.14
C SER A 108 24.62 -4.77 36.13
N ALA A 109 25.03 -6.00 36.39
CA ALA A 109 24.60 -7.25 35.77
C ALA A 109 23.10 -7.54 36.00
N VAL A 110 22.24 -6.78 35.33
CA VAL A 110 20.91 -7.22 34.97
C VAL A 110 20.94 -7.40 33.46
N LEU A 111 20.94 -8.66 33.02
CA LEU A 111 20.68 -8.99 31.62
C LEU A 111 19.31 -8.38 31.29
N LYS A 112 19.29 -7.20 30.65
CA LYS A 112 18.05 -6.66 30.12
C LYS A 112 17.62 -7.64 29.04
N GLN A 113 16.63 -8.47 29.35
CA GLN A 113 16.15 -9.48 28.43
C GLN A 113 15.57 -8.75 27.21
N VAL A 114 16.30 -8.84 26.10
CA VAL A 114 15.84 -8.41 24.79
C VAL A 114 15.31 -9.64 24.09
N GLU A 115 14.04 -9.59 23.74
CA GLU A 115 13.38 -10.60 22.93
C GLU A 115 13.47 -10.14 21.47
N GLU A 116 14.04 -10.97 20.59
CA GLU A 116 13.91 -10.77 19.16
C GLU A 116 12.50 -11.18 18.73
N LEU A 117 11.73 -10.23 18.22
CA LEU A 117 10.42 -10.50 17.66
C LEU A 117 10.54 -10.94 16.20
N HIS A 118 11.42 -10.29 15.45
CA HIS A 118 11.56 -10.52 14.02
C HIS A 118 12.95 -10.08 13.53
N PHE A 119 13.56 -10.88 12.66
CA PHE A 119 14.74 -10.49 11.90
C PHE A 119 14.59 -10.93 10.45
N GLU A 120 14.85 -10.00 9.53
CA GLU A 120 14.87 -10.26 8.09
C GLU A 120 16.04 -9.54 7.45
N THR A 121 16.70 -10.19 6.50
CA THR A 121 17.80 -9.60 5.73
C THR A 121 17.64 -9.90 4.25
N ILE A 122 17.79 -8.87 3.42
CA ILE A 122 17.64 -8.93 1.98
C ILE A 122 18.88 -8.36 1.31
N GLY A 123 19.54 -9.19 0.50
CA GLY A 123 20.71 -8.76 -0.25
C GLY A 123 20.39 -7.71 -1.32
N PRO A 124 21.29 -6.74 -1.61
CA PRO A 124 21.08 -5.68 -2.60
C PRO A 124 20.73 -6.17 -4.01
N SER A 125 21.23 -7.35 -4.39
CA SER A 125 20.91 -7.98 -5.69
C SER A 125 19.45 -8.45 -5.75
N ILE A 126 18.98 -9.08 -4.68
CA ILE A 126 17.60 -9.53 -4.53
C ILE A 126 16.66 -8.32 -4.47
N GLY A 127 17.00 -7.29 -3.69
CA GLY A 127 16.16 -6.09 -3.58
C GLY A 127 15.97 -5.36 -4.92
N LYS A 128 17.04 -5.26 -5.73
CA LYS A 128 16.95 -4.73 -7.10
C LYS A 128 16.06 -5.58 -8.00
N GLU A 129 16.13 -6.90 -7.88
CA GLU A 129 15.31 -7.82 -8.64
C GLU A 129 13.83 -7.72 -8.24
N LEU A 130 13.53 -7.70 -6.95
CA LEU A 130 12.17 -7.54 -6.42
C LEU A 130 11.54 -6.23 -6.88
N LYS A 131 12.27 -5.11 -6.79
CA LYS A 131 11.81 -3.81 -7.29
C LYS A 131 11.48 -3.85 -8.79
N ARG A 132 12.33 -4.50 -9.58
CA ARG A 132 12.12 -4.66 -11.03
C ARG A 132 10.88 -5.51 -11.32
N ARG A 133 10.73 -6.65 -10.64
CA ARG A 133 9.56 -7.53 -10.79
C ARG A 133 8.27 -6.85 -10.35
N ALA A 134 8.27 -6.11 -9.24
CA ALA A 134 7.13 -5.33 -8.80
C ALA A 134 6.71 -4.29 -9.85
N THR A 135 7.69 -3.59 -10.43
CA THR A 135 7.43 -2.63 -11.53
C THR A 135 6.81 -3.32 -12.74
N TYR A 136 7.35 -4.47 -13.16
CA TYR A 136 6.78 -5.24 -14.26
C TYR A 136 5.38 -5.75 -13.95
N ALA A 137 5.12 -6.23 -12.73
CA ALA A 137 3.81 -6.72 -12.32
C ALA A 137 2.75 -5.62 -12.44
N ILE A 138 3.05 -4.40 -11.97
CA ILE A 138 2.13 -3.25 -12.08
C ILE A 138 1.87 -2.90 -13.56
N VAL A 139 2.93 -2.77 -14.37
CA VAL A 139 2.78 -2.40 -15.78
C VAL A 139 2.00 -3.45 -16.56
N ILE A 140 2.32 -4.73 -16.37
CA ILE A 140 1.62 -5.84 -17.03
C ILE A 140 0.15 -5.88 -16.58
N ALA A 141 -0.13 -5.73 -15.29
CA ALA A 141 -1.49 -5.71 -14.77
C ALA A 141 -2.31 -4.56 -15.39
N LEU A 142 -1.75 -3.34 -15.46
CA LEU A 142 -2.41 -2.20 -16.09
C LEU A 142 -2.69 -2.47 -17.58
N LEU A 143 -1.73 -3.02 -18.33
CA LEU A 143 -1.92 -3.37 -19.74
C LEU A 143 -3.00 -4.44 -19.92
N VAL A 144 -3.00 -5.49 -19.10
CA VAL A 144 -4.01 -6.56 -19.14
C VAL A 144 -5.40 -5.99 -18.82
N ILE A 145 -5.51 -5.13 -17.81
CA ILE A 145 -6.77 -4.46 -17.45
C ILE A 145 -7.28 -3.60 -18.60
N ILE A 146 -6.42 -2.77 -19.20
CA ILE A 146 -6.78 -1.92 -20.35
C ILE A 146 -7.23 -2.79 -21.52
N ALA A 147 -6.48 -3.84 -21.85
CA ALA A 147 -6.82 -4.77 -22.92
C ALA A 147 -8.15 -5.49 -22.66
N TYR A 148 -8.38 -5.91 -21.41
CA TYR A 148 -9.61 -6.56 -20.99
C TYR A 148 -10.82 -5.62 -21.09
N ILE A 149 -10.71 -4.38 -20.61
CA ILE A 149 -11.76 -3.37 -20.72
C ILE A 149 -12.04 -3.06 -22.20
N ALA A 150 -11.00 -2.84 -23.00
CA ALA A 150 -11.13 -2.60 -24.43
C ALA A 150 -11.86 -3.77 -25.13
N TRP A 151 -11.51 -5.00 -24.79
CA TRP A 151 -12.16 -6.20 -25.33
C TRP A 151 -13.62 -6.36 -24.86
N SER A 152 -13.90 -6.12 -23.58
CA SER A 152 -15.23 -6.22 -22.97
C SER A 152 -16.23 -5.24 -23.61
N PHE A 153 -15.80 -3.99 -23.82
CA PHE A 153 -16.65 -2.93 -24.37
C PHE A 153 -16.58 -2.75 -25.89
N ARG A 154 -15.81 -3.58 -26.62
CA ARG A 154 -15.58 -3.43 -28.08
C ARG A 154 -16.83 -3.40 -28.96
N ARG A 155 -17.93 -4.02 -28.52
CA ARG A 155 -19.18 -4.18 -29.29
C ARG A 155 -20.23 -3.09 -29.00
N VAL A 156 -19.86 -2.04 -28.28
CA VAL A 156 -20.79 -1.00 -27.78
C VAL A 156 -20.62 0.29 -28.57
N SER A 157 -21.30 0.39 -29.71
CA SER A 157 -21.06 1.50 -30.63
C SER A 157 -22.07 2.65 -30.53
N LYS A 158 -23.23 2.48 -29.89
CA LYS A 158 -24.28 3.51 -29.75
C LYS A 158 -25.05 3.37 -28.42
N PRO A 159 -25.49 4.48 -27.77
CA PRO A 159 -25.24 5.89 -28.11
C PRO A 159 -23.87 6.43 -27.62
N VAL A 160 -23.16 5.68 -26.78
CA VAL A 160 -21.82 6.04 -26.29
C VAL A 160 -20.78 5.18 -27.01
N ALA A 161 -19.72 5.81 -27.54
CA ALA A 161 -18.64 5.09 -28.19
C ALA A 161 -17.87 4.21 -27.18
N SER A 162 -17.58 2.95 -27.57
CA SER A 162 -16.84 1.95 -26.76
C SER A 162 -15.62 2.50 -26.02
N TRP A 163 -14.82 3.35 -26.68
CA TRP A 163 -13.58 3.87 -26.10
C TRP A 163 -13.83 4.79 -24.90
N LYS A 164 -15.00 5.46 -24.82
CA LYS A 164 -15.34 6.34 -23.69
C LYS A 164 -15.51 5.55 -22.39
N TYR A 165 -16.05 4.33 -22.47
CA TYR A 165 -16.12 3.42 -21.33
C TYR A 165 -14.72 3.02 -20.85
N GLY A 166 -13.83 2.74 -21.80
CA GLY A 166 -12.42 2.44 -21.51
C GLY A 166 -11.71 3.59 -20.81
N VAL A 167 -11.84 4.81 -21.33
CA VAL A 167 -11.24 6.00 -20.72
C VAL A 167 -11.82 6.26 -19.32
N ALA A 168 -13.14 6.15 -19.14
CA ALA A 168 -13.76 6.33 -17.84
C ALA A 168 -13.23 5.33 -16.80
N ALA A 169 -13.11 4.05 -17.19
CA ALA A 169 -12.55 3.03 -16.31
C ALA A 169 -11.07 3.28 -15.99
N ILE A 170 -10.25 3.66 -16.98
CA ILE A 170 -8.84 4.00 -16.76
C ILE A 170 -8.71 5.19 -15.79
N VAL A 171 -9.51 6.25 -15.95
CA VAL A 171 -9.49 7.41 -15.05
C VAL A 171 -9.87 7.01 -13.62
N ALA A 172 -10.88 6.15 -13.44
CA ALA A 172 -11.25 5.62 -12.13
C ALA A 172 -10.09 4.82 -11.49
N LEU A 173 -9.38 4.01 -12.27
CA LEU A 173 -8.24 3.23 -11.76
C LEU A 173 -7.06 4.12 -11.36
N PHE A 174 -6.76 5.16 -12.13
CA PHE A 174 -5.74 6.13 -11.74
C PHE A 174 -6.09 6.83 -10.45
N HIS A 175 -7.35 7.26 -10.29
CA HIS A 175 -7.86 7.82 -9.04
C HIS A 175 -7.58 6.87 -7.86
N ASP A 176 -7.95 5.59 -7.99
CA ASP A 176 -7.84 4.61 -6.89
C ASP A 176 -6.39 4.31 -6.52
N VAL A 177 -5.51 4.16 -7.51
CA VAL A 177 -4.07 3.95 -7.29
C VAL A 177 -3.45 5.17 -6.61
N ILE A 178 -3.75 6.38 -7.10
CA ILE A 178 -3.23 7.61 -6.51
C ILE A 178 -3.70 7.76 -5.07
N LEU A 179 -4.95 7.40 -4.78
CA LEU A 179 -5.49 7.46 -3.43
C LEU A 179 -4.69 6.55 -2.49
N VAL A 180 -4.50 5.28 -2.86
CA VAL A 180 -3.71 4.32 -2.06
C VAL A 180 -2.27 4.81 -1.88
N VAL A 181 -1.63 5.26 -2.95
CA VAL A 181 -0.25 5.79 -2.91
C VAL A 181 -0.15 7.02 -2.01
N GLY A 182 -1.09 7.97 -2.09
CA GLY A 182 -1.10 9.17 -1.25
C GLY A 182 -1.31 8.85 0.23
N VAL A 183 -2.17 7.88 0.55
CA VAL A 183 -2.37 7.40 1.92
C VAL A 183 -1.08 6.75 2.46
N PHE A 184 -0.43 5.89 1.67
CA PHE A 184 0.85 5.28 2.09
C PHE A 184 2.01 6.27 2.17
N ALA A 185 2.01 7.33 1.37
CA ALA A 185 2.97 8.43 1.51
C ALA A 185 2.78 9.17 2.85
N LEU A 186 1.53 9.44 3.24
CA LEU A 186 1.21 10.04 4.53
C LEU A 186 1.61 9.12 5.70
N LEU A 187 1.26 7.83 5.61
CA LEU A 187 1.60 6.84 6.63
C LEU A 187 3.11 6.61 6.73
N GLY A 188 3.84 6.61 5.62
CA GLY A 188 5.31 6.55 5.64
C GLY A 188 5.94 7.76 6.31
N ARG A 189 5.34 8.95 6.18
CA ARG A 189 5.81 10.17 6.83
C ARG A 189 5.57 10.20 8.35
N TYR A 190 4.36 9.81 8.80
CA TYR A 190 3.93 10.01 10.18
C TYR A 190 3.95 8.74 11.05
N ALA A 191 3.72 7.57 10.45
CA ALA A 191 3.74 6.28 11.13
C ALA A 191 4.99 5.44 10.78
N GLY A 192 5.79 5.89 9.81
CA GLY A 192 6.99 5.17 9.36
C GLY A 192 6.69 3.88 8.58
N ILE A 193 5.43 3.67 8.17
CA ILE A 193 4.99 2.50 7.40
C ILE A 193 5.71 2.46 6.06
N GLU A 194 6.19 1.29 5.70
CA GLU A 194 6.97 1.07 4.49
C GLU A 194 6.15 0.38 3.42
N ILE A 195 6.60 0.54 2.18
CA ILE A 195 6.11 -0.27 1.07
C ILE A 195 7.09 -1.40 0.79
N ASP A 196 6.57 -2.61 0.75
CA ASP A 196 7.28 -3.85 0.47
C ASP A 196 6.57 -4.60 -0.66
N THR A 197 6.95 -5.86 -0.89
CA THR A 197 6.27 -6.69 -1.89
C THR A 197 4.80 -6.96 -1.53
N ALA A 198 4.43 -7.01 -0.25
CA ALA A 198 3.06 -7.17 0.20
C ALA A 198 2.19 -5.96 -0.14
N PHE A 199 2.73 -4.74 -0.03
CA PHE A 199 2.06 -3.52 -0.50
C PHE A 199 1.73 -3.60 -1.99
N ILE A 200 2.65 -4.11 -2.83
CA ILE A 200 2.41 -4.26 -4.27
C ILE A 200 1.29 -5.27 -4.52
N ALA A 201 1.29 -6.40 -3.81
CA ALA A 201 0.21 -7.39 -3.90
C ALA A 201 -1.15 -6.81 -3.47
N ALA A 202 -1.17 -6.04 -2.38
CA ALA A 202 -2.37 -5.35 -1.92
C ALA A 202 -2.86 -4.31 -2.94
N LEU A 203 -1.96 -3.50 -3.52
CA LEU A 203 -2.29 -2.52 -4.55
C LEU A 203 -2.89 -3.18 -5.81
N LEU A 204 -2.32 -4.29 -6.27
CA LEU A 204 -2.85 -5.07 -7.39
C LEU A 204 -4.22 -5.68 -7.06
N THR A 205 -4.43 -6.08 -5.80
CA THR A 205 -5.71 -6.60 -5.33
C THR A 205 -6.79 -5.52 -5.32
N VAL A 206 -6.48 -4.32 -4.79
CA VAL A 206 -7.37 -3.15 -4.82
C VAL A 206 -7.74 -2.80 -6.26
N LEU A 207 -6.76 -2.78 -7.16
CA LEU A 207 -6.99 -2.60 -8.59
C LEU A 207 -7.96 -3.64 -9.15
N GLY A 208 -7.78 -4.93 -8.85
CA GLY A 208 -8.66 -6.01 -9.29
C GLY A 208 -10.11 -5.81 -8.84
N TYR A 209 -10.33 -5.48 -7.56
CA TYR A 209 -11.66 -5.22 -7.03
C TYR A 209 -12.31 -3.96 -7.64
N SER A 210 -11.54 -2.87 -7.79
CA SER A 210 -12.02 -1.63 -8.41
C SER A 210 -12.45 -1.82 -9.87
N VAL A 211 -11.63 -2.52 -10.67
CA VAL A 211 -11.97 -2.83 -12.07
C VAL A 211 -13.24 -3.67 -12.15
N ASN A 212 -13.35 -4.71 -11.30
CA ASN A 212 -14.50 -5.61 -11.31
C ASN A 212 -15.81 -4.85 -11.08
N ASP A 213 -15.85 -3.98 -10.07
CA ASP A 213 -17.05 -3.18 -9.79
C ASP A 213 -17.37 -2.20 -10.93
N THR A 214 -16.35 -1.51 -11.44
CA THR A 214 -16.48 -0.59 -12.58
C THR A 214 -17.09 -1.30 -13.79
N ILE A 215 -16.62 -2.51 -14.11
CA ILE A 215 -17.10 -3.26 -15.28
C ILE A 215 -18.55 -3.70 -15.10
N VAL A 216 -18.94 -4.15 -13.90
CA VAL A 216 -20.33 -4.54 -13.62
C VAL A 216 -21.28 -3.36 -13.79
N VAL A 217 -20.93 -2.19 -13.26
CA VAL A 217 -21.74 -0.98 -13.41
C VAL A 217 -21.84 -0.57 -14.89
N LEU A 218 -20.71 -0.54 -15.60
CA LEU A 218 -20.68 -0.14 -17.01
C LEU A 218 -21.41 -1.13 -17.92
N ASP A 219 -21.33 -2.44 -17.65
CA ASP A 219 -22.07 -3.46 -18.40
C ASP A 219 -23.58 -3.34 -18.14
N ARG A 220 -24.00 -3.01 -16.92
CA ARG A 220 -25.42 -2.75 -16.64
C ARG A 220 -25.94 -1.49 -17.34
N VAL A 221 -25.14 -0.42 -17.36
CA VAL A 221 -25.44 0.79 -18.14
C VAL A 221 -25.61 0.43 -19.62
N ARG A 222 -24.67 -0.34 -20.17
CA ARG A 222 -24.71 -0.82 -21.55
C ARG A 222 -25.97 -1.64 -21.83
N GLU A 223 -26.34 -2.57 -20.95
CA GLU A 223 -27.50 -3.44 -21.12
C GLU A 223 -28.82 -2.64 -21.14
N ASN A 224 -28.92 -1.63 -20.29
CA ASN A 224 -30.13 -0.82 -20.16
C ASN A 224 -30.27 0.25 -21.25
N LEU A 225 -29.16 0.77 -21.80
CA LEU A 225 -29.17 1.83 -22.83
C LEU A 225 -30.07 1.57 -24.05
N PRO A 226 -30.06 0.38 -24.69
CA PRO A 226 -30.96 0.11 -25.82
C PRO A 226 -32.39 -0.26 -25.40
N ARG A 227 -32.63 -0.55 -24.12
CA ARG A 227 -33.92 -1.04 -23.60
C ARG A 227 -34.72 0.02 -22.84
N SER A 228 -34.09 1.11 -22.46
CA SER A 228 -34.68 2.16 -21.64
C SER A 228 -35.38 3.21 -22.51
N ASN A 229 -36.57 3.62 -22.06
CA ASN A 229 -37.29 4.76 -22.63
C ASN A 229 -36.97 6.08 -21.90
N GLU A 230 -36.08 6.05 -20.89
CA GLU A 230 -35.62 7.24 -20.17
C GLU A 230 -34.51 7.96 -20.93
N ASP A 231 -34.20 9.19 -20.51
CA ASP A 231 -33.02 9.88 -20.98
C ASP A 231 -31.74 9.19 -20.49
N PHE A 232 -30.60 9.50 -21.12
CA PHE A 232 -29.32 8.87 -20.79
C PHE A 232 -29.00 8.91 -19.28
N LEU A 233 -29.28 10.03 -18.61
CA LEU A 233 -29.05 10.17 -17.17
C LEU A 233 -29.97 9.28 -16.34
N GLY A 234 -31.27 9.21 -16.69
CA GLY A 234 -32.22 8.28 -16.09
C GLY A 234 -31.75 6.83 -16.21
N THR A 235 -31.36 6.40 -17.41
CA THR A 235 -30.85 5.05 -17.66
C THR A 235 -29.59 4.73 -16.84
N VAL A 236 -28.62 5.65 -16.77
CA VAL A 236 -27.41 5.48 -15.96
C VAL A 236 -27.76 5.37 -14.48
N ASN A 237 -28.66 6.24 -13.99
CA ASN A 237 -29.12 6.20 -12.60
C ASN A 237 -29.78 4.87 -12.25
N ALA A 238 -30.67 4.38 -13.12
CA ALA A 238 -31.34 3.09 -12.94
C ALA A 238 -30.32 1.95 -12.87
N SER A 239 -29.32 1.97 -13.76
CA SER A 239 -28.26 0.96 -13.82
C SER A 239 -27.41 0.92 -12.56
N ILE A 240 -26.99 2.08 -12.04
CA ILE A 240 -26.24 2.19 -10.77
C ILE A 240 -27.07 1.63 -9.61
N ASN A 241 -28.36 1.98 -9.52
CA ASN A 241 -29.21 1.48 -8.43
C ASN A 241 -29.41 -0.04 -8.50
N GLN A 242 -29.44 -0.63 -9.70
CA GLN A 242 -29.57 -2.08 -9.88
C GLN A 242 -28.32 -2.84 -9.46
N THR A 243 -27.13 -2.24 -9.60
CA THR A 243 -25.86 -2.88 -9.20
C THR A 243 -25.44 -2.55 -7.77
N LEU A 244 -25.97 -1.48 -7.16
CA LEU A 244 -25.53 -0.96 -5.86
C LEU A 244 -25.53 -2.02 -4.75
N ALA A 245 -26.59 -2.82 -4.62
CA ALA A 245 -26.68 -3.84 -3.58
C ALA A 245 -25.58 -4.90 -3.72
N ARG A 246 -25.25 -5.29 -4.96
CA ARG A 246 -24.15 -6.21 -5.24
C ARG A 246 -22.81 -5.58 -4.87
N SER A 247 -22.54 -4.36 -5.33
CA SER A 247 -21.29 -3.63 -5.05
C SER A 247 -21.03 -3.47 -3.54
N ILE A 248 -22.08 -3.09 -2.79
CA ILE A 248 -22.01 -2.97 -1.33
C ILE A 248 -21.73 -4.32 -0.70
N ASN A 249 -22.46 -5.37 -1.08
CA ASN A 249 -22.28 -6.70 -0.50
C ASN A 249 -20.87 -7.25 -0.78
N THR A 250 -20.36 -7.12 -2.00
CA THR A 250 -19.00 -7.55 -2.35
C THR A 250 -17.94 -6.79 -1.56
N THR A 251 -18.11 -5.47 -1.39
CA THR A 251 -17.19 -4.66 -0.59
C THR A 251 -17.25 -5.07 0.87
N LEU A 252 -18.46 -5.22 1.44
CA LEU A 252 -18.66 -5.57 2.84
C LEU A 252 -18.11 -6.96 3.16
N THR A 253 -18.36 -7.95 2.31
CA THR A 253 -17.83 -9.32 2.52
C THR A 253 -16.31 -9.35 2.41
N THR A 254 -15.73 -8.52 1.54
CA THR A 254 -14.27 -8.40 1.42
C THR A 254 -13.68 -7.74 2.67
N VAL A 255 -14.30 -6.67 3.16
CA VAL A 255 -13.88 -6.01 4.40
C VAL A 255 -14.03 -6.93 5.62
N LEU A 256 -15.13 -7.68 5.72
CA LEU A 256 -15.34 -8.66 6.78
C LEU A 256 -14.34 -9.80 6.78
N ALA A 257 -13.72 -10.13 5.64
CA ALA A 257 -12.66 -11.13 5.57
C ALA A 257 -11.28 -10.57 5.98
N LEU A 258 -11.11 -9.24 5.99
CA LEU A 258 -9.87 -8.56 6.37
C LEU A 258 -9.81 -8.19 7.86
N ILE A 259 -10.96 -8.18 8.55
CA ILE A 259 -11.09 -7.90 9.99
C ILE A 259 -11.19 -9.23 10.73
#